data_AF-A0A959C6U0-F1
#
_entry.id   AF-A0A959C6U0-F1
#
_cell.length_a   1.000
_cell.length_b   1.000
_cell.length_c   1.000
_cell.angle_alpha   90.00
_cell.angle_beta   90.00
_cell.angle_gamma   90.00
#
_symmetry.space_group_name_H-M   'P 1'
#
loop_
_entity.id
_entity.type
_entity.pdbx_description
1 polymer ?
#
loop_
_entity_poly.entity_id
_entity_poly.type
_entity_poly.pdbx_seq_one_letter_code
_entity_poly.pdbx_strand_id
1 'polypeptide(L)'
;MRRILISNKVSDMFTFNAVPQSTNAISRLANIMFPAALLAAVLAGCGGDDAKHPDISGIDVQVQVQRFDRDLFALDTADLKTGMQQLTQKYPEMFPLFAVNIIHDQTNPDETPEQAVRGFLS
;
A
#
# COMPACT_ATOMS: atom_id res chain seq x y z
N MET A 1 57.73 22.28 1.14
CA MET A 1 57.50 22.80 2.50
C MET A 1 56.02 22.70 2.83
N ARG A 2 55.72 22.27 4.07
CA ARG A 2 54.45 22.32 4.80
C ARG A 2 53.23 21.63 4.15
N ARG A 3 53.07 20.33 4.43
CA ARG A 3 51.73 19.74 4.57
C ARG A 3 51.37 19.70 6.06
N ILE A 4 50.20 20.27 6.32
CA ILE A 4 49.55 20.48 7.60
C ILE A 4 49.19 19.12 8.20
N LEU A 5 49.57 18.93 9.47
CA LEU A 5 49.10 17.85 10.35
C LEU A 5 47.70 18.20 10.87
N ILE A 6 47.01 17.21 11.47
CA ILE A 6 45.67 17.23 12.11
C ILE A 6 44.60 16.73 11.12
N SER A 7 43.88 15.61 11.29
CA SER A 7 43.30 15.07 12.52
C SER A 7 42.85 13.61 12.31
N ASN A 8 43.48 12.62 12.96
CA ASN A 8 42.93 11.26 13.13
C ASN A 8 41.98 11.21 14.34
N LYS A 9 41.12 12.21 14.51
CA LYS A 9 40.23 12.33 15.69
C LYS A 9 38.86 11.68 15.47
N VAL A 10 38.84 10.57 14.73
CA VAL A 10 37.66 9.71 14.55
C VAL A 10 37.92 8.31 15.11
N SER A 11 39.18 7.91 15.30
CA SER A 11 39.53 6.60 15.86
C SER A 11 39.43 6.54 17.39
N ASP A 12 39.38 7.69 18.08
CA ASP A 12 39.35 7.74 19.55
C ASP A 12 37.94 7.78 20.14
N MET A 13 36.88 7.76 19.32
CA MET A 13 35.49 7.73 19.81
C MET A 13 34.90 6.30 19.92
N PHE A 14 35.73 5.28 19.67
CA PHE A 14 35.36 3.86 19.82
C PHE A 14 36.21 3.10 20.84
N THR A 15 37.02 3.79 21.63
CA THR A 15 37.61 3.21 22.84
C THR A 15 36.63 3.35 23.99
N PHE A 16 35.63 2.47 24.00
CA PHE A 16 34.91 2.13 25.23
C PHE A 16 35.93 1.45 26.14
N ASN A 17 36.59 2.25 26.98
CA ASN A 17 37.48 1.76 28.02
C ASN A 17 36.78 0.63 28.77
N ALA A 18 37.44 -0.52 28.85
CA ALA A 18 36.98 -1.63 29.65
C ALA A 18 36.78 -1.12 31.09
N VAL A 19 35.51 -0.99 31.49
CA VAL A 19 35.14 -0.83 32.90
C VAL A 19 35.74 -2.05 33.62
N PRO A 20 36.58 -1.88 34.64
CA PRO A 20 37.09 -3.01 35.39
C PRO A 20 35.91 -3.63 36.14
N GLN A 21 35.37 -4.72 35.60
CA GLN A 21 34.39 -5.53 36.31
C GLN A 21 35.10 -6.22 37.47
N SER A 22 35.00 -5.62 38.66
CA SER A 22 35.11 -6.35 39.92
C SER A 22 34.00 -7.41 39.92
N THR A 23 34.35 -8.61 39.47
CA THR A 23 33.42 -9.72 39.26
C THR A 23 33.05 -10.34 40.59
N ASN A 24 31.98 -9.82 41.21
CA ASN A 24 31.26 -10.56 42.25
C ASN A 24 30.36 -11.61 41.58
N ALA A 25 30.15 -12.77 42.19
CA ALA A 25 29.31 -13.85 41.63
C ALA A 25 27.90 -13.38 41.23
N ILE A 26 27.40 -12.33 41.90
CA ILE A 26 26.12 -11.66 41.65
C ILE A 26 26.09 -10.97 40.27
N SER A 27 27.19 -10.37 39.81
CA SER A 27 27.22 -9.68 38.50
C SER A 27 27.32 -10.66 37.32
N ARG A 28 27.87 -11.87 37.53
CA ARG A 28 27.90 -12.94 36.52
C ARG A 28 26.51 -13.55 36.29
N LEU A 29 25.71 -13.67 37.35
CA LEU A 29 24.32 -14.13 37.27
C LEU A 29 23.44 -13.11 36.53
N ALA A 30 23.60 -11.81 36.82
CA ALA A 30 22.83 -10.75 36.16
C ALA A 30 23.14 -10.60 34.65
N ASN A 31 24.39 -10.82 34.23
CA ASN A 31 24.82 -10.66 32.84
C ASN A 31 24.37 -11.82 31.91
N ILE A 32 24.06 -13.00 32.46
CA ILE A 32 23.48 -14.14 31.72
C ILE A 32 21.95 -14.02 31.68
N MET A 33 21.34 -13.39 32.68
CA MET A 33 19.89 -13.23 32.79
C MET A 33 19.30 -12.33 31.71
N PHE A 34 20.04 -11.28 31.29
CA PHE A 34 19.59 -10.33 30.26
C PHE A 34 19.44 -10.95 28.86
N PRO A 35 20.44 -11.66 28.28
CA PRO A 35 20.28 -12.32 26.99
C PRO A 35 19.30 -13.50 27.04
N ALA A 36 19.20 -14.21 28.17
CA ALA A 36 18.24 -15.30 28.35
C ALA A 36 16.79 -14.78 28.34
N ALA A 37 16.53 -13.64 28.98
CA ALA A 37 15.21 -12.99 28.96
C ALA A 37 14.85 -12.47 27.56
N LEU A 38 15.81 -11.91 26.82
CA LEU A 38 15.62 -11.48 25.43
C LEU A 38 15.28 -12.65 24.51
N LEU A 39 16.01 -13.77 24.65
CA LEU A 39 15.76 -14.99 23.87
C LEU A 39 14.38 -15.61 24.19
N ALA A 40 13.99 -15.64 25.45
CA ALA A 40 12.66 -16.11 25.87
C ALA A 40 11.53 -15.23 25.30
N ALA A 41 11.72 -13.91 25.22
CA ALA A 41 10.74 -12.99 24.65
C ALA A 41 10.54 -13.19 23.14
N VAL A 42 11.61 -13.52 22.40
CA VAL A 42 11.51 -13.81 20.96
C VAL A 42 10.77 -15.13 20.70
N LEU A 43 11.00 -16.14 21.54
CA LEU A 43 10.32 -17.44 21.41
C LEU A 43 8.83 -17.38 21.83
N ALA A 44 8.45 -16.46 22.71
CA ALA A 44 7.07 -16.25 23.13
C ALA A 44 6.21 -15.48 22.11
N GLY A 45 6.80 -14.92 21.05
CA GLY A 45 6.10 -14.15 20.03
C GLY A 45 5.46 -14.96 18.89
N CYS A 46 5.68 -16.28 18.85
CA CYS A 46 5.15 -17.14 17.78
C CYS A 46 3.94 -17.93 18.30
N GLY A 47 2.74 -17.47 17.98
CA GLY A 47 1.51 -18.16 18.35
C GLY A 47 0.29 -17.24 18.32
N GLY A 48 -0.37 -17.21 17.16
CA GLY A 48 -1.62 -16.47 16.99
C GLY A 48 -2.27 -16.71 15.63
N ASP A 49 -2.26 -17.96 15.14
CA ASP A 49 -2.91 -18.33 13.87
C ASP A 49 -4.44 -18.55 14.01
N ASP A 50 -4.99 -18.33 15.21
CA ASP A 50 -6.44 -18.29 15.42
C ASP A 50 -7.01 -16.93 14.99
N ALA A 51 -6.72 -16.53 13.75
CA ALA A 51 -7.51 -15.52 13.11
C ALA A 51 -8.93 -16.09 12.98
N LYS A 52 -9.81 -15.69 13.90
CA LYS A 52 -11.25 -15.95 13.84
C LYS A 52 -11.83 -15.26 12.62
N HIS A 53 -11.54 -15.78 11.44
CA HIS A 53 -12.21 -15.40 10.22
C HIS A 53 -13.62 -15.95 10.32
N PRO A 54 -14.67 -15.12 10.21
CA PRO A 54 -16.02 -15.62 10.08
C PRO A 54 -16.06 -16.57 8.88
N ASP A 55 -16.64 -17.76 9.05
CA ASP A 55 -16.75 -18.75 7.99
C ASP A 55 -17.70 -18.23 6.90
N ILE A 56 -17.12 -17.88 5.76
CA ILE A 56 -17.84 -17.41 4.56
C ILE A 56 -18.01 -18.53 3.52
N SER A 57 -17.58 -19.76 3.82
CA SER A 57 -17.64 -20.89 2.87
C SER A 57 -19.07 -21.34 2.55
N GLY A 58 -20.04 -20.99 3.40
CA GLY A 58 -21.47 -21.32 3.23
C GLY A 58 -22.31 -20.30 2.48
N ILE A 59 -21.74 -19.15 2.06
CA ILE A 59 -22.50 -18.10 1.36
C ILE A 59 -22.23 -18.21 -0.14
N ASP A 60 -23.17 -18.82 -0.88
CA ASP A 60 -23.14 -18.83 -2.35
C ASP A 60 -23.59 -17.47 -2.89
N VAL A 61 -22.64 -16.54 -3.04
CA VAL A 61 -22.87 -15.26 -3.72
C VAL A 61 -22.52 -15.44 -5.19
N GLN A 62 -23.52 -15.41 -6.06
CA GLN A 62 -23.30 -15.32 -7.50
C GLN A 62 -22.77 -13.92 -7.86
N VAL A 63 -21.45 -13.80 -7.97
CA VAL A 63 -20.80 -12.57 -8.42
C VAL A 63 -20.84 -12.53 -9.94
N GLN A 64 -21.63 -11.60 -10.48
CA GLN A 64 -21.63 -11.31 -11.91
C GLN A 64 -20.62 -10.22 -12.23
N VAL A 65 -19.53 -10.60 -12.92
CA VAL A 65 -18.51 -9.66 -13.39
C VAL A 65 -18.89 -9.18 -14.78
N GLN A 66 -19.14 -7.87 -14.92
CA GLN A 66 -19.44 -7.25 -16.21
C GLN A 66 -18.23 -6.48 -16.74
N ARG A 67 -18.02 -6.52 -18.07
CA ARG A 67 -16.86 -5.92 -18.75
C ARG A 67 -17.20 -4.56 -19.34
N PHE A 68 -17.58 -3.61 -18.47
CA PHE A 68 -17.88 -2.22 -18.84
C PHE A 68 -16.77 -1.60 -19.70
N ASP A 69 -15.50 -1.86 -19.34
CA ASP A 69 -14.32 -1.42 -20.08
C ASP A 69 -14.38 -1.80 -21.56
N ARG A 70 -14.72 -3.06 -21.86
CA ARG A 70 -14.74 -3.57 -23.22
C ARG A 70 -15.84 -2.92 -24.05
N ASP A 71 -17.02 -2.75 -23.47
CA ASP A 71 -18.15 -2.15 -24.16
C ASP A 71 -17.96 -0.65 -24.37
N LEU A 72 -17.30 0.04 -23.43
CA LEU A 72 -16.93 1.45 -23.57
C LEU A 72 -15.94 1.66 -24.72
N PHE A 73 -14.86 0.87 -24.78
CA PHE A 73 -13.86 1.01 -25.85
C PHE A 73 -14.31 0.44 -27.21
N ALA A 74 -15.40 -0.31 -27.24
CA ALA A 74 -16.03 -0.77 -28.48
C ALA A 74 -16.99 0.27 -29.09
N LEU A 75 -17.21 1.41 -28.43
CA LEU A 75 -18.07 2.47 -28.96
C LEU A 75 -17.55 3.02 -30.29
N ASP A 76 -18.46 3.17 -31.25
CA ASP A 76 -18.19 3.88 -32.50
C ASP A 76 -18.21 5.39 -32.24
N THR A 77 -17.06 6.04 -32.41
CA THR A 77 -16.93 7.49 -32.21
C THR A 77 -17.66 8.31 -33.29
N ALA A 78 -18.01 7.70 -34.43
CA ALA A 78 -18.82 8.34 -35.48
C ALA A 78 -20.31 8.43 -35.11
N ASP A 79 -20.82 7.50 -34.29
CA ASP A 79 -22.21 7.47 -33.78
C ASP A 79 -22.24 7.33 -32.25
N LEU A 80 -21.44 8.17 -31.59
CA LEU A 80 -21.20 8.09 -30.15
C LEU A 80 -22.50 8.23 -29.34
N LYS A 81 -23.43 9.07 -29.78
CA LYS A 81 -24.71 9.30 -29.09
C LYS A 81 -25.53 8.02 -28.97
N THR A 82 -25.67 7.27 -30.06
CA THR A 82 -26.41 6.00 -30.07
C THR A 82 -25.70 4.97 -29.19
N GLY A 83 -24.38 4.87 -29.31
CA GLY A 83 -23.58 3.96 -28.49
C GLY A 83 -23.67 4.26 -26.99
N MET A 84 -23.60 5.53 -26.59
CA MET A 84 -23.76 5.97 -25.21
C MET A 84 -25.16 5.67 -24.66
N GLN A 85 -26.21 5.82 -25.47
CA GLN A 85 -27.58 5.46 -25.06
C GLN A 85 -27.70 3.97 -24.77
N GLN A 86 -27.14 3.12 -25.63
CA GLN A 86 -27.10 1.67 -25.42
C GLN A 86 -26.27 1.31 -24.18
N LEU A 87 -25.12 1.96 -24.00
CA LEU A 87 -24.23 1.71 -22.86
C LEU A 87 -24.89 2.14 -21.53
N THR A 88 -25.64 3.24 -21.53
CA THR A 88 -26.43 3.68 -20.36
C THR A 88 -27.50 2.65 -20.00
N GLN A 89 -28.16 2.03 -20.99
CA GLN A 89 -29.15 0.97 -20.72
C GLN A 89 -28.51 -0.30 -20.18
N LYS A 90 -27.31 -0.66 -20.67
CA LYS A 90 -26.55 -1.83 -20.22
C LYS A 90 -25.91 -1.62 -18.84
N TYR A 91 -25.50 -0.39 -18.55
CA TYR A 91 -24.75 0.01 -17.35
C TYR A 91 -25.36 1.26 -16.69
N PRO A 92 -26.60 1.16 -16.15
CA PRO A 92 -27.37 2.32 -15.69
C PRO A 92 -26.74 3.09 -14.54
N GLU A 93 -25.96 2.43 -13.69
CA GLU A 93 -25.24 3.08 -12.59
C GLU A 93 -23.79 3.41 -12.99
N MET A 94 -23.10 2.47 -13.63
CA MET A 94 -21.67 2.59 -13.91
C MET A 94 -21.36 3.65 -14.98
N PHE A 95 -22.14 3.73 -16.06
CA PHE A 95 -21.85 4.67 -17.13
C PHE A 95 -22.05 6.14 -16.71
N PRO A 96 -23.17 6.54 -16.07
CA PRO A 96 -23.31 7.91 -15.56
C PRO A 96 -22.27 8.24 -14.48
N LEU A 97 -21.95 7.29 -13.59
CA LEU A 97 -20.88 7.49 -12.61
C LEU A 97 -19.56 7.81 -13.32
N PHE A 98 -19.21 7.02 -14.33
CA PHE A 98 -17.98 7.20 -15.09
C PHE A 98 -17.94 8.52 -15.84
N ALA A 99 -18.93 8.79 -16.69
CA ALA A 99 -18.95 9.94 -17.59
C ALA A 99 -19.08 11.28 -16.85
N VAL A 100 -19.76 11.32 -15.69
CA VAL A 100 -20.02 12.56 -14.95
C VAL A 100 -19.05 12.77 -13.80
N ASN A 101 -18.61 11.70 -13.12
CA ASN A 101 -17.85 11.84 -11.87
C ASN A 101 -16.39 11.37 -11.97
N ILE A 102 -16.05 10.56 -12.98
CA ILE A 102 -14.69 10.00 -13.09
C ILE A 102 -13.88 10.70 -14.17
N ILE A 103 -14.45 10.90 -15.36
CA ILE A 103 -13.72 11.46 -16.51
C ILE A 103 -14.07 12.91 -16.85
N HIS A 104 -14.99 13.53 -16.11
CA HIS A 104 -15.38 14.91 -16.33
C HIS A 104 -14.23 15.89 -16.00
N ASP A 105 -13.97 16.83 -16.90
CA ASP A 105 -12.94 17.85 -16.74
C ASP A 105 -13.37 18.93 -15.74
N GLN A 106 -12.73 18.94 -14.58
CA GLN A 106 -12.98 19.92 -13.52
C GLN A 106 -12.60 21.35 -13.90
N THR A 107 -11.77 21.54 -14.93
CA THR A 107 -11.41 22.87 -15.44
C THR A 107 -12.44 23.43 -16.42
N ASN A 108 -13.33 22.57 -16.93
CA ASN A 108 -14.41 22.91 -17.83
C ASN A 108 -15.77 22.46 -17.26
N PRO A 109 -16.39 23.26 -16.37
CA PRO A 109 -17.63 22.88 -15.68
C PRO A 109 -18.84 22.72 -16.62
N ASP A 110 -18.76 23.25 -17.85
CA ASP A 110 -19.81 23.15 -18.86
C ASP A 110 -19.60 21.95 -19.81
N GLU A 111 -18.58 21.12 -19.57
CA GLU A 111 -18.32 19.93 -20.38
C GLU A 111 -19.50 18.95 -20.29
N THR A 112 -20.00 18.56 -21.46
CA THR A 112 -21.07 17.55 -21.56
C THR A 112 -20.50 16.13 -21.42
N PRO A 113 -21.29 15.15 -20.92
CA PRO A 113 -20.84 13.77 -20.82
C PRO A 113 -20.40 13.16 -22.16
N GLU A 114 -20.98 13.61 -23.28
CA GLU A 114 -20.55 13.17 -24.61
C GLU A 114 -19.16 13.70 -24.97
N GLN A 115 -18.84 14.95 -24.63
CA GLN A 115 -17.52 15.53 -24.84
C GLN A 115 -16.47 14.82 -24.00
N ALA A 116 -16.77 14.57 -22.71
CA ALA A 116 -15.87 13.85 -21.81
C ALA A 116 -15.55 12.45 -22.36
N VAL A 117 -16.59 11.69 -22.75
CA VAL A 117 -16.40 10.34 -23.33
C VAL A 117 -15.65 10.41 -24.65
N ARG A 118 -15.95 11.38 -25.51
CA ARG A 118 -15.25 11.53 -26.80
C ARG A 118 -13.77 11.83 -26.60
N GLY A 119 -13.41 12.73 -25.69
CA GLY A 119 -12.03 13.05 -25.36
C GLY A 119 -11.29 11.89 -24.67
N PHE A 120 -12.01 11.06 -23.92
CA PHE A 120 -11.44 9.86 -23.31
C PHE A 120 -11.14 8.75 -24.32
N LEU A 121 -11.91 8.65 -25.41
CA LEU A 121 -11.75 7.61 -26.43
C LEU A 121 -10.76 7.97 -27.55
N SER A 122 -10.38 9.24 -27.68
CA SER A 122 -9.42 9.74 -28.68
C SER A 122 -7.97 9.64 -28.20
#